data_AF-A0A918S456-F1
#
_entry.id   AF-A0A918S456-F1
#
_cell.length_a   1.000
_cell.length_b   1.000
_cell.length_c   1.000
_cell.angle_alpha   90.00
_cell.angle_beta   90.00
_cell.angle_gamma   90.00
#
_symmetry.space_group_name_H-M   'P 1'
#
loop_
_entity.id
_entity.type
_entity.pdbx_description
1 polymer ?
#
loop_
_entity_poly.entity_id
_entity_poly.type
_entity_poly.pdbx_seq_one_letter_code
_entity_poly.pdbx_strand_id
1 'polypeptide(L)'
;MLAEVYSMVERGEHVDATDLLSMLSETMPTPEDGSTLKSDIVNGAGTELSKVAISDLEVLEFFASGRGRDALPLPGSNRIGAVAKLAKSQPERTLKMVENAINHAFPEADTLVDQVRTALDRSGLFARLDSYPQLRSQLVAKDLDLLDNPHLLKITLSERDALLAMVSEEALAARLIERLIRIDDTSAAALFMVRFPRAVDQAVLSRMAAFFAGRGPAVPSAWKSAVDTISKPSFVQRNVSKITSYSELGVLLAKAGPRTFVGQQSGAHLWVQALARSAVDVPDRQQTWILAHVLALALACPCHGFERGFEIAFERVHSDILTGQLSGEAFEFLVRQFPQVHWWQEWDSGYRLRLAVVNAYVRSDMDPKSFARLTRNQDLMNDLVGIADESKEGRSFLKRLAV
;
A
#
# COMPACT_ATOMS: atom_id res chain seq x y z
N MET A 1 -23.23 59.57 -3.95
CA MET A 1 -22.37 58.52 -3.36
C MET A 1 -22.40 58.46 -1.84
N LEU A 2 -21.66 59.27 -1.04
CA LEU A 2 -21.80 59.22 0.44
C LEU A 2 -23.26 59.40 0.88
N ALA A 3 -23.94 60.45 0.39
CA ALA A 3 -25.37 60.67 0.62
C ALA A 3 -26.28 59.54 0.10
N GLU A 4 -25.82 58.80 -0.91
CA GLU A 4 -26.59 57.73 -1.57
C GLU A 4 -26.50 56.44 -0.75
N VAL A 5 -25.27 56.06 -0.36
CA VAL A 5 -24.99 55.01 0.62
C VAL A 5 -25.76 55.30 1.91
N TYR A 6 -25.65 56.52 2.46
CA TYR A 6 -26.42 56.93 3.65
C TYR A 6 -27.93 56.82 3.45
N SER A 7 -28.48 57.23 2.30
CA SER A 7 -29.91 57.09 2.06
C SER A 7 -30.37 55.63 1.91
N MET A 8 -29.48 54.73 1.45
CA MET A 8 -29.76 53.28 1.40
C MET A 8 -29.77 52.71 2.82
N VAL A 9 -28.83 53.13 3.68
CA VAL A 9 -28.80 52.75 5.10
C VAL A 9 -30.06 53.23 5.84
N GLU A 10 -30.43 54.51 5.67
CA GLU A 10 -31.60 55.10 6.34
C GLU A 10 -32.92 54.46 5.90
N ARG A 11 -33.00 53.99 4.65
CA ARG A 11 -34.19 53.30 4.14
C ARG A 11 -34.33 51.85 4.62
N GLY A 12 -33.30 51.28 5.25
CA GLY A 12 -33.30 49.90 5.71
C GLY A 12 -33.43 48.88 4.57
N GLU A 13 -33.09 49.29 3.34
CA GLU A 13 -33.08 48.40 2.18
C GLU A 13 -31.96 47.36 2.37
N HIS A 14 -32.27 46.09 2.09
CA HIS A 14 -31.27 45.02 2.15
C HIS A 14 -30.32 45.21 0.97
N VAL A 15 -29.21 45.92 1.19
CA VAL A 15 -28.20 46.16 0.15
C VAL A 15 -27.36 44.90 -0.02
N ASP A 16 -27.23 44.40 -1.25
CA ASP A 16 -26.28 43.34 -1.56
C ASP A 16 -24.87 43.85 -1.27
N ALA A 17 -24.18 43.19 -0.36
CA ALA A 17 -22.81 43.51 0.02
C ALA A 17 -21.88 43.63 -1.18
N THR A 18 -22.08 42.75 -2.18
CA THR A 18 -21.25 42.67 -3.37
C THR A 18 -21.39 43.95 -4.19
N ASP A 19 -22.62 44.42 -4.39
CA ASP A 19 -22.90 45.64 -5.16
C ASP A 19 -22.36 46.87 -4.45
N LEU A 20 -22.53 46.95 -3.13
CA LEU A 20 -22.00 48.04 -2.32
C LEU A 20 -20.47 48.09 -2.37
N LEU A 21 -19.80 46.95 -2.17
CA LEU A 21 -18.33 46.89 -2.18
C LEU A 21 -17.76 47.13 -3.59
N SER A 22 -18.45 46.66 -4.63
CA SER A 22 -18.11 46.99 -6.03
C SER A 22 -18.23 48.48 -6.29
N MET A 23 -19.35 49.09 -5.94
CA MET A 23 -19.58 50.53 -6.10
C MET A 23 -18.52 51.36 -5.36
N LEU A 24 -18.17 50.98 -4.12
CA LEU A 24 -17.12 51.63 -3.35
C LEU A 24 -15.76 51.49 -4.02
N SER A 25 -15.43 50.32 -4.55
CA SER A 25 -14.16 50.07 -5.25
C SER A 25 -14.06 50.87 -6.54
N GLU A 26 -15.16 51.04 -7.27
CA GLU A 26 -15.21 51.80 -8.53
C GLU A 26 -15.16 53.32 -8.29
N THR A 27 -15.90 53.79 -7.29
CA THR A 27 -16.04 55.24 -7.05
C THR A 27 -14.91 55.80 -6.19
N MET A 28 -14.28 54.97 -5.37
CA MET A 28 -13.13 55.31 -4.53
C MET A 28 -12.01 54.30 -4.82
N PRO A 29 -11.26 54.46 -5.92
CA PRO A 29 -10.34 53.43 -6.39
C PRO A 29 -9.06 53.31 -5.57
N THR A 30 -8.66 54.34 -4.82
CA THR A 30 -7.43 54.29 -4.00
C THR A 30 -7.73 53.90 -2.56
N PRO A 31 -6.83 53.20 -1.84
CA PRO A 31 -7.04 52.83 -0.43
C PRO A 31 -7.30 54.04 0.48
N GLU A 32 -6.73 55.20 0.15
CA GLU A 32 -6.85 56.44 0.92
C GLU A 32 -8.24 57.08 0.78
N ASP A 33 -8.89 56.92 -0.38
CA ASP A 33 -10.20 57.49 -0.65
C ASP A 33 -11.27 56.92 0.29
N GLY A 34 -11.83 57.78 1.15
CA GLY A 34 -12.88 57.38 2.10
C GLY A 34 -12.45 56.25 3.04
N SER A 35 -11.17 56.19 3.40
CA SER A 35 -10.56 55.12 4.20
C SER A 35 -11.34 54.76 5.47
N THR A 36 -11.86 55.75 6.21
CA THR A 36 -12.71 55.50 7.39
C THR A 36 -14.01 54.77 7.02
N LEU A 37 -14.71 55.22 5.98
CA LEU A 37 -15.96 54.59 5.51
C LEU A 37 -15.70 53.16 5.04
N LYS A 38 -14.66 52.96 4.22
CA LYS A 38 -14.28 51.64 3.73
C LYS A 38 -13.90 50.70 4.87
N SER A 39 -13.11 51.18 5.83
CA SER A 39 -12.75 50.40 7.02
C SER A 39 -13.96 50.04 7.86
N ASP A 40 -14.88 50.97 8.09
CA ASP A 40 -16.09 50.72 8.86
C ASP A 40 -16.98 49.67 8.19
N ILE A 41 -17.16 49.76 6.88
CA ILE A 41 -17.95 48.80 6.09
C ILE A 41 -17.27 47.43 6.07
N VAL A 42 -15.98 47.38 5.74
CA VAL A 42 -15.24 46.11 5.61
C VAL A 42 -14.99 45.45 6.96
N ASN A 43 -14.79 46.20 8.05
CA ASN A 43 -14.42 45.64 9.37
C ASN A 43 -15.55 45.63 10.39
N GLY A 44 -16.66 46.34 10.13
CA GLY A 44 -17.78 46.45 11.08
C GLY A 44 -17.43 47.21 12.36
N ALA A 45 -16.50 48.17 12.29
CA ALA A 45 -16.08 48.96 13.45
C ALA A 45 -17.22 49.89 13.86
N GLY A 46 -17.79 49.67 15.06
CA GLY A 46 -19.06 50.21 15.60
C GLY A 46 -19.29 51.74 15.61
N THR A 47 -19.03 52.42 14.51
CA THR A 47 -19.45 53.78 14.18
C THR A 47 -20.91 53.78 13.72
N GLU A 48 -21.54 54.95 13.60
CA GLU A 48 -22.93 55.04 13.15
C GLU A 48 -23.17 54.46 11.74
N LEU A 49 -22.11 54.34 10.93
CA LEU A 49 -22.11 53.68 9.62
C LEU A 49 -22.14 52.15 9.70
N SER A 50 -21.76 51.55 10.84
CA SER A 50 -21.93 50.11 11.11
C SER A 50 -23.39 49.65 11.18
N LYS A 51 -24.35 50.56 11.04
CA LYS A 51 -25.77 50.20 10.93
C LYS A 51 -26.08 49.43 9.66
N VAL A 52 -25.21 49.45 8.63
CA VAL A 52 -25.33 48.54 7.48
C VAL A 52 -24.90 47.15 7.93
N ALA A 53 -25.89 46.29 8.18
CA ALA A 53 -25.65 44.90 8.55
C ALA A 53 -25.17 44.11 7.32
N ILE A 54 -23.87 44.13 7.04
CA ILE A 54 -23.26 43.31 6.00
C ILE A 54 -22.76 42.00 6.61
N SER A 55 -23.21 40.88 6.04
CA SER A 55 -22.79 39.55 6.47
C SER A 55 -21.28 39.36 6.32
N ASP A 56 -20.63 38.83 7.36
CA ASP A 56 -19.20 38.49 7.31
C ASP A 56 -18.85 37.61 6.11
N LEU A 57 -19.74 36.66 5.77
CA LEU A 57 -19.54 35.76 4.65
C LEU A 57 -19.52 36.50 3.31
N GLU A 58 -20.37 37.50 3.13
CA GLU A 58 -20.48 38.22 1.86
C GLU A 58 -19.27 39.15 1.63
N VAL A 59 -18.80 39.82 2.69
CA VAL A 59 -17.54 40.57 2.65
C VAL A 59 -16.38 39.64 2.27
N LEU A 60 -16.27 38.49 2.94
CA LEU A 60 -15.20 37.53 2.66
C LEU A 60 -15.32 36.92 1.25
N GLU A 61 -16.52 36.61 0.77
CA GLU A 61 -16.77 36.14 -0.60
C GLU A 61 -16.33 37.19 -1.64
N PHE A 62 -16.59 38.47 -1.38
CA PHE A 62 -16.15 39.57 -2.25
C PHE A 62 -14.62 39.60 -2.39
N PHE A 63 -13.87 39.61 -1.29
CA PHE A 63 -12.40 39.61 -1.34
C PHE A 63 -11.81 38.30 -1.88
N ALA A 64 -12.44 37.16 -1.55
CA ALA A 64 -12.06 35.85 -2.05
C ALA A 64 -12.19 35.74 -3.58
N SER A 65 -13.11 36.50 -4.19
CA SER A 65 -13.26 36.59 -5.65
C SER A 65 -12.18 37.45 -6.33
N GLY A 66 -11.22 38.00 -5.57
CA GLY A 66 -10.14 38.84 -6.11
C GLY A 66 -10.54 40.31 -6.32
N ARG A 67 -11.77 40.70 -5.97
CA ARG A 67 -12.27 42.06 -6.16
C ARG A 67 -11.80 43.01 -5.07
N GLY A 68 -11.69 44.29 -5.41
CA GLY A 68 -11.47 45.41 -4.49
C GLY A 68 -10.15 45.39 -3.71
N ARG A 69 -9.18 44.53 -4.07
CA ARG A 69 -7.90 44.39 -3.33
C ARG A 69 -7.06 45.66 -3.32
N ASP A 70 -7.09 46.41 -4.41
CA ASP A 70 -6.32 47.64 -4.54
C ASP A 70 -7.07 48.86 -4.01
N ALA A 71 -8.38 48.74 -3.78
CA ALA A 71 -9.25 49.87 -3.42
C ALA A 71 -9.75 49.83 -1.98
N LEU A 72 -9.93 48.64 -1.40
CA LEU A 72 -10.53 48.44 -0.08
C LEU A 72 -9.49 47.92 0.92
N PRO A 73 -9.58 48.31 2.21
CA PRO A 73 -8.75 47.72 3.25
C PRO A 73 -9.07 46.22 3.39
N LEU A 74 -8.07 45.43 3.78
CA LEU A 74 -8.27 43.99 4.01
C LEU A 74 -9.22 43.75 5.20
N PRO A 75 -10.01 42.66 5.18
CA PRO A 75 -10.86 42.26 6.29
C PRO A 75 -10.06 42.03 7.58
N GLY A 76 -10.53 42.62 8.68
CA GLY A 76 -9.92 42.47 9.99
C GLY A 76 -10.04 41.05 10.54
N SER A 77 -9.18 40.73 11.52
CA SER A 77 -9.09 39.42 12.18
C SER A 77 -10.42 38.94 12.78
N ASN A 78 -11.30 39.86 13.21
CA ASN A 78 -12.62 39.51 13.73
C ASN A 78 -13.50 38.82 12.67
N ARG A 79 -13.53 39.33 11.44
CA ARG A 79 -14.32 38.71 10.35
C ARG A 79 -13.69 37.41 9.88
N ILE A 80 -12.36 37.36 9.81
CA ILE A 80 -11.63 36.11 9.51
C ILE A 80 -11.94 35.05 10.59
N GLY A 81 -11.99 35.44 11.87
CA GLY A 81 -12.37 34.55 12.97
C GLY A 81 -13.82 34.06 12.90
N ALA A 82 -14.72 34.78 12.24
CA ALA A 82 -16.11 34.36 12.04
C ALA A 82 -16.24 33.15 11.09
N VAL A 83 -15.22 32.85 10.28
CA VAL A 83 -15.19 31.72 9.34
C VAL A 83 -15.44 30.40 10.04
N ALA A 84 -14.93 30.20 11.25
CA ALA A 84 -15.18 28.97 11.99
C ALA A 84 -16.67 28.76 12.32
N LYS A 85 -17.40 29.84 12.63
CA LYS A 85 -18.85 29.81 12.85
C LYS A 85 -19.61 29.63 11.53
N LEU A 86 -19.17 30.30 10.47
CA LEU A 86 -19.75 30.19 9.14
C LEU A 86 -19.59 28.78 8.57
N ALA A 87 -18.43 28.15 8.71
CA ALA A 87 -18.18 26.78 8.27
C ALA A 87 -19.16 25.78 8.89
N LYS A 88 -19.55 25.97 10.16
CA LYS A 88 -20.53 25.11 10.84
C LYS A 88 -21.98 25.35 10.37
N SER A 89 -22.35 26.60 10.14
CA SER A 89 -23.73 26.98 9.79
C SER A 89 -24.03 26.90 8.28
N GLN A 90 -23.03 27.19 7.44
CA GLN A 90 -23.10 27.29 5.98
C GLN A 90 -21.84 26.67 5.35
N PRO A 91 -21.62 25.35 5.50
CA PRO A 91 -20.38 24.68 5.09
C PRO A 91 -20.06 24.88 3.61
N GLU A 92 -21.02 24.60 2.71
CA GLU A 92 -20.77 24.63 1.25
C GLU A 92 -20.38 26.02 0.73
N ARG A 93 -21.08 27.08 1.20
CA ARG A 93 -20.72 28.46 0.86
C ARG A 93 -19.34 28.83 1.40
N THR A 94 -19.04 28.44 2.65
CA THR A 94 -17.76 28.73 3.28
C THR A 94 -16.61 28.03 2.55
N LEU A 95 -16.77 26.74 2.20
CA LEU A 95 -15.77 25.99 1.43
C LEU A 95 -15.53 26.62 0.05
N LYS A 96 -16.60 27.00 -0.67
CA LYS A 96 -16.49 27.71 -1.95
C LYS A 96 -15.76 29.05 -1.81
N MET A 97 -16.07 29.81 -0.76
CA MET A 97 -15.41 31.08 -0.47
C MET A 97 -13.91 30.89 -0.24
N VAL A 98 -13.51 29.90 0.57
CA VAL A 98 -12.07 29.64 0.83
C VAL A 98 -11.37 29.09 -0.42
N GLU A 99 -12.01 28.21 -1.20
CA GLU A 99 -11.48 27.76 -2.49
C GLU A 99 -11.19 28.94 -3.43
N ASN A 100 -12.15 29.88 -3.54
CA ASN A 100 -11.96 31.09 -4.33
C ASN A 100 -10.80 31.95 -3.79
N ALA A 101 -10.70 32.10 -2.47
CA ALA A 101 -9.63 32.85 -1.84
C ALA A 101 -8.25 32.29 -2.19
N ILE A 102 -8.11 30.96 -2.20
CA ILE A 102 -6.87 30.27 -2.62
C ILE A 102 -6.60 30.51 -4.10
N ASN A 103 -7.59 30.28 -4.97
CA ASN A 103 -7.44 30.42 -6.42
C ASN A 103 -7.04 31.83 -6.86
N HIS A 104 -7.48 32.85 -6.12
CA HIS A 104 -7.11 34.23 -6.40
C HIS A 104 -5.91 34.70 -5.57
N ALA A 105 -5.22 33.84 -4.80
CA ALA A 105 -4.10 34.23 -3.94
C ALA A 105 -4.44 35.37 -2.94
N PHE A 106 -5.55 35.23 -2.22
CA PHE A 106 -5.93 36.16 -1.14
C PHE A 106 -4.91 36.09 0.01
N PRO A 107 -4.40 37.23 0.53
CA PRO A 107 -3.33 37.24 1.54
C PRO A 107 -3.64 36.41 2.79
N GLU A 108 -4.89 36.41 3.25
CA GLU A 108 -5.30 35.65 4.44
C GLU A 108 -5.84 34.25 4.12
N ALA A 109 -5.67 33.73 2.89
CA ALA A 109 -6.17 32.41 2.50
C ALA A 109 -5.72 31.30 3.45
N ASP A 110 -4.46 31.28 3.88
CA ASP A 110 -3.93 30.28 4.82
C ASP A 110 -4.64 30.33 6.18
N THR A 111 -4.96 31.54 6.66
CA THR A 111 -5.72 31.74 7.90
C THR A 111 -7.14 31.24 7.74
N LEU A 112 -7.80 31.50 6.60
CA LEU A 112 -9.13 30.98 6.31
C LEU A 112 -9.13 29.44 6.28
N VAL A 113 -8.11 28.81 5.68
CA VAL A 113 -7.92 27.36 5.67
C VAL A 113 -7.79 26.81 7.11
N ASP A 114 -7.02 27.47 7.98
CA ASP A 114 -6.90 27.07 9.39
C ASP A 114 -8.22 27.17 10.16
N GLN A 115 -9.03 28.20 9.89
CA GLN A 115 -10.36 28.33 10.49
C GLN A 115 -11.30 27.21 10.01
N VAL A 116 -11.29 26.87 8.72
CA VAL A 116 -12.09 25.75 8.19
C VAL A 116 -11.64 24.43 8.81
N ARG A 117 -10.33 24.19 8.88
CA ARG A 117 -9.75 22.95 9.46
C ARG A 117 -10.16 22.73 10.91
N THR A 118 -10.19 23.79 11.72
CA THR A 118 -10.53 23.71 13.15
C THR A 118 -12.04 23.64 13.39
N ALA A 119 -12.84 24.14 12.46
CA ALA A 119 -14.29 24.23 12.63
C ALA A 119 -15.07 23.00 12.18
N LEU A 120 -14.61 22.34 11.11
CA LEU A 120 -15.31 21.19 10.53
C LEU A 120 -14.84 19.88 11.15
N ASP A 121 -15.79 18.98 11.37
CA ASP A 121 -15.47 17.63 11.81
C ASP A 121 -14.65 16.90 10.72
N ARG A 122 -13.60 16.20 11.16
CA ARG A 122 -12.74 15.41 10.27
C ARG A 122 -13.54 14.30 9.57
N SER A 123 -14.56 13.77 10.23
CA SER A 123 -15.43 12.76 9.63
C SER A 123 -16.22 13.37 8.47
N GLY A 124 -15.96 12.86 7.25
CA GLY A 124 -16.64 13.32 6.04
C GLY A 124 -16.12 14.64 5.43
N LEU A 125 -15.17 15.35 6.05
CA LEU A 125 -14.58 16.57 5.48
C LEU A 125 -14.00 16.31 4.07
N PHE A 126 -13.18 15.29 3.92
CA PHE A 126 -12.57 14.93 2.64
C PHE A 126 -13.61 14.69 1.53
N ALA A 127 -14.77 14.11 1.88
CA ALA A 127 -15.86 13.86 0.95
C ALA A 127 -16.55 15.14 0.49
N ARG A 128 -16.71 16.14 1.38
CA ARG A 128 -17.28 17.45 1.05
C ARG A 128 -16.35 18.30 0.19
N LEU A 129 -15.06 18.02 0.23
CA LEU A 129 -14.06 18.71 -0.57
C LEU A 129 -14.07 18.27 -2.04
N ASP A 130 -15.00 17.42 -2.49
CA ASP A 130 -15.01 16.85 -3.86
C ASP A 130 -14.92 17.92 -4.96
N SER A 131 -15.60 19.04 -4.77
CA SER A 131 -15.62 20.18 -5.70
C SER A 131 -14.56 21.26 -5.42
N TYR A 132 -13.67 21.07 -4.45
CA TYR A 132 -12.73 22.08 -3.95
C TYR A 132 -11.28 21.55 -3.87
N PRO A 133 -10.64 21.25 -5.02
CA PRO A 133 -9.34 20.57 -5.05
C PRO A 133 -8.19 21.41 -4.46
N GLN A 134 -8.19 22.74 -4.61
CA GLN A 134 -7.11 23.56 -4.05
C GLN A 134 -7.19 23.63 -2.53
N LEU A 135 -8.40 23.81 -1.99
CA LEU A 135 -8.67 23.76 -0.57
C LEU A 135 -8.34 22.38 0.00
N ARG A 136 -8.67 21.30 -0.72
CA ARG A 136 -8.28 19.94 -0.31
C ARG A 136 -6.76 19.79 -0.20
N SER A 137 -6.03 20.25 -1.21
CA SER A 137 -4.56 20.24 -1.22
C SER A 137 -3.97 20.99 -0.02
N GLN A 138 -4.44 22.20 0.25
CA GLN A 138 -4.00 23.01 1.39
C GLN A 138 -4.34 22.39 2.76
N LEU A 139 -5.53 21.81 2.88
CA LEU A 139 -5.95 21.12 4.11
C LEU A 139 -5.12 19.86 4.35
N VAL A 140 -4.85 19.06 3.31
CA VAL A 140 -3.98 17.88 3.41
C VAL A 140 -2.56 18.27 3.77
N ALA A 141 -2.02 19.35 3.18
CA ALA A 141 -0.68 19.84 3.52
C ALA A 141 -0.54 20.22 5.00
N LYS A 142 -1.63 20.66 5.65
CA LYS A 142 -1.69 20.99 7.08
C LYS A 142 -2.09 19.80 7.97
N ASP A 143 -2.67 18.74 7.42
CA ASP A 143 -3.18 17.56 8.14
C ASP A 143 -3.19 16.33 7.23
N LEU A 144 -2.05 15.64 7.14
CA LEU A 144 -1.87 14.50 6.23
C LEU A 144 -2.81 13.33 6.54
N ASP A 145 -3.30 13.20 7.78
CA ASP A 145 -4.25 12.15 8.17
C ASP A 145 -5.59 12.26 7.43
N LEU A 146 -5.91 13.41 6.84
CA LEU A 146 -7.08 13.56 5.96
C LEU A 146 -7.02 12.64 4.73
N LEU A 147 -5.82 12.22 4.30
CA LEU A 147 -5.66 11.26 3.23
C LEU A 147 -6.14 9.86 3.62
N ASP A 148 -6.28 9.56 4.91
CA ASP A 148 -6.76 8.27 5.39
C ASP A 148 -8.29 8.07 5.18
N ASN A 149 -8.80 8.49 4.03
CA ASN A 149 -10.22 8.52 3.70
C ASN A 149 -10.53 7.64 2.46
N PRO A 150 -11.64 6.85 2.47
CA PRO A 150 -12.05 6.07 1.30
C PRO A 150 -12.34 6.90 0.04
N HIS A 151 -12.68 8.18 0.18
CA HIS A 151 -12.93 9.07 -0.96
C HIS A 151 -11.65 9.38 -1.77
N LEU A 152 -10.46 9.12 -1.25
CA LEU A 152 -9.20 9.21 -2.00
C LEU A 152 -9.21 8.37 -3.30
N LEU A 153 -10.01 7.30 -3.34
CA LEU A 153 -10.13 6.46 -4.54
C LEU A 153 -11.01 7.09 -5.64
N LYS A 154 -11.79 8.13 -5.33
CA LYS A 154 -12.75 8.76 -6.26
C LYS A 154 -12.19 9.99 -6.96
N ILE A 155 -11.10 10.55 -6.45
CA ILE A 155 -10.50 11.79 -6.98
C ILE A 155 -9.73 11.50 -8.27
N THR A 156 -9.45 12.54 -9.04
CA THR A 156 -8.70 12.39 -10.30
C THR A 156 -7.28 11.85 -10.06
N LEU A 157 -6.74 11.10 -11.03
CA LEU A 157 -5.40 10.52 -10.91
C LEU A 157 -4.32 11.60 -10.67
N SER A 158 -4.36 12.70 -11.41
CA SER A 158 -3.39 13.80 -11.28
C SER A 158 -3.43 14.45 -9.89
N GLU A 159 -4.63 14.66 -9.34
CA GLU A 159 -4.76 15.23 -8.00
C GLU A 159 -4.28 14.24 -6.94
N ARG A 160 -4.66 12.97 -7.08
CA ARG A 160 -4.20 11.91 -6.18
C ARG A 160 -2.69 11.81 -6.13
N ASP A 161 -2.03 11.82 -7.28
CA ASP A 161 -0.57 11.74 -7.34
C ASP A 161 0.09 12.92 -6.62
N ALA A 162 -0.44 14.14 -6.79
CA ALA A 162 0.04 15.33 -6.08
C ALA A 162 -0.15 15.23 -4.56
N LEU A 163 -1.31 14.74 -4.10
CA LEU A 163 -1.58 14.53 -2.67
C LEU A 163 -0.71 13.41 -2.07
N LEU A 164 -0.56 12.29 -2.76
CA LEU A 164 0.27 11.17 -2.31
C LEU A 164 1.75 11.55 -2.25
N ALA A 165 2.22 12.47 -3.10
CA ALA A 165 3.57 13.00 -3.04
C ALA A 165 3.87 13.75 -1.72
N MET A 166 2.85 14.22 -1.00
CA MET A 166 3.03 14.89 0.30
C MET A 166 3.29 13.93 1.46
N VAL A 167 2.95 12.64 1.33
CA VAL A 167 3.05 11.65 2.41
C VAL A 167 4.51 11.38 2.77
N SER A 168 4.94 11.75 3.97
CA SER A 168 6.30 11.52 4.46
C SER A 168 6.41 10.42 5.52
N GLU A 169 5.31 10.10 6.21
CA GLU A 169 5.30 9.17 7.34
C GLU A 169 4.98 7.73 6.93
N GLU A 170 5.79 6.76 7.40
CA GLU A 170 5.64 5.34 7.07
C GLU A 170 4.32 4.75 7.62
N ALA A 171 3.87 5.19 8.80
CA ALA A 171 2.63 4.70 9.42
C ALA A 171 1.38 5.11 8.62
N LEU A 172 1.33 6.36 8.12
CA LEU A 172 0.27 6.81 7.23
C LEU A 172 0.37 6.10 5.87
N ALA A 173 1.58 6.01 5.31
CA ALA A 173 1.82 5.31 4.04
C ALA A 173 1.29 3.87 4.08
N ALA A 174 1.54 3.11 5.15
CA ALA A 174 1.04 1.76 5.32
C ALA A 174 -0.50 1.69 5.24
N ARG A 175 -1.22 2.59 5.93
CA ARG A 175 -2.69 2.65 5.89
C ARG A 175 -3.20 3.02 4.49
N LEU A 176 -2.53 3.95 3.81
CA LEU A 176 -2.85 4.35 2.45
C LEU A 176 -2.62 3.22 1.44
N ILE A 177 -1.51 2.49 1.55
CA ILE A 177 -1.19 1.34 0.69
C ILE A 177 -2.26 0.26 0.85
N GLU A 178 -2.68 -0.09 2.07
CA GLU A 178 -3.76 -1.08 2.30
C GLU A 178 -5.09 -0.69 1.63
N ARG A 179 -5.35 0.61 1.48
CA ARG A 179 -6.51 1.13 0.75
C ARG A 179 -6.29 1.10 -0.76
N LEU A 180 -5.15 1.60 -1.23
CA LEU A 180 -4.82 1.78 -2.65
C LEU A 180 -4.48 0.47 -3.36
N ILE A 181 -4.03 -0.56 -2.65
CA ILE A 181 -3.76 -1.89 -3.21
C ILE A 181 -5.01 -2.58 -3.78
N ARG A 182 -6.19 -2.00 -3.55
CA ARG A 182 -7.47 -2.46 -4.11
C ARG A 182 -7.69 -2.00 -5.55
N ILE A 183 -6.95 -1.02 -6.02
CA ILE A 183 -7.04 -0.46 -7.38
C ILE A 183 -5.73 -0.69 -8.14
N ASP A 184 -5.83 -0.77 -9.47
CA ASP A 184 -4.67 -0.99 -10.35
C ASP A 184 -4.01 0.33 -10.76
N ASP A 185 -3.42 1.02 -9.77
CA ASP A 185 -2.82 2.34 -9.96
C ASP A 185 -1.29 2.25 -10.05
N THR A 186 -0.76 2.36 -11.27
CA THR A 186 0.68 2.32 -11.56
C THR A 186 1.45 3.49 -10.95
N SER A 187 0.88 4.70 -10.95
CA SER A 187 1.55 5.89 -10.40
C SER A 187 1.72 5.75 -8.89
N ALA A 188 0.64 5.42 -8.18
CA ALA A 188 0.67 5.22 -6.73
C ALA A 188 1.60 4.06 -6.34
N ALA A 189 1.51 2.92 -7.04
CA ALA A 189 2.37 1.77 -6.76
C ALA A 189 3.85 2.11 -6.94
N ALA A 190 4.22 2.80 -8.02
CA ALA A 190 5.60 3.22 -8.25
C ALA A 190 6.08 4.24 -7.20
N LEU A 191 5.27 5.26 -6.90
CA LEU A 191 5.59 6.28 -5.90
C LEU A 191 5.83 5.67 -4.52
N PHE A 192 4.91 4.83 -4.04
CA PHE A 192 5.04 4.17 -2.75
C PHE A 192 6.17 3.15 -2.72
N MET A 193 6.45 2.44 -3.82
CA MET A 193 7.56 1.48 -3.84
C MET A 193 8.91 2.16 -3.72
N VAL A 194 9.07 3.33 -4.35
CA VAL A 194 10.30 4.14 -4.24
C VAL A 194 10.49 4.69 -2.83
N ARG A 195 9.42 5.20 -2.21
CA ARG A 195 9.51 5.92 -0.93
C ARG A 195 9.38 5.03 0.30
N PHE A 196 8.54 4.00 0.22
CA PHE A 196 8.15 3.13 1.34
C PHE A 196 8.19 1.64 0.94
N PRO A 197 9.32 1.12 0.43
CA PRO A 197 9.40 -0.24 -0.12
C PRO A 197 9.01 -1.33 0.89
N ARG A 198 9.28 -1.12 2.18
CA ARG A 198 8.94 -2.09 3.24
C ARG A 198 7.43 -2.21 3.43
N ALA A 199 6.73 -1.08 3.49
CA ALA A 199 5.28 -1.05 3.64
C ALA A 199 4.58 -1.66 2.41
N VAL A 200 5.08 -1.35 1.20
CA VAL A 200 4.55 -1.94 -0.04
C VAL A 200 4.77 -3.44 -0.06
N ASP A 201 5.98 -3.91 0.26
CA ASP A 201 6.28 -5.34 0.29
C ASP A 201 5.36 -6.11 1.24
N GLN A 202 5.16 -5.57 2.45
CA GLN A 202 4.33 -6.20 3.46
C GLN A 202 2.87 -6.27 3.01
N ALA A 203 2.32 -5.18 2.47
CA ALA A 203 0.95 -5.16 1.97
C ALA A 203 0.75 -6.11 0.78
N VAL A 204 1.70 -6.10 -0.17
CA VAL A 204 1.66 -6.99 -1.34
C VAL A 204 1.79 -8.44 -0.92
N LEU A 205 2.75 -8.78 -0.05
CA LEU A 205 2.94 -10.14 0.46
C LEU A 205 1.68 -10.62 1.20
N SER A 206 1.18 -9.83 2.15
CA SER A 206 0.00 -10.18 2.96
C SER A 206 -1.21 -10.46 2.07
N ARG A 207 -1.43 -9.62 1.04
CA ARG A 207 -2.57 -9.78 0.14
C ARG A 207 -2.37 -10.93 -0.85
N MET A 208 -1.15 -11.15 -1.36
CA MET A 208 -0.84 -12.32 -2.17
C MET A 208 -1.02 -13.62 -1.36
N ALA A 209 -0.60 -13.63 -0.09
CA ALA A 209 -0.71 -14.77 0.80
C ALA A 209 -2.18 -15.06 1.12
N ALA A 210 -2.97 -14.03 1.39
CA ALA A 210 -4.41 -14.16 1.56
C ALA A 210 -5.04 -14.80 0.30
N PHE A 211 -4.75 -14.29 -0.89
CA PHE A 211 -5.24 -14.86 -2.15
C PHE A 211 -4.78 -16.31 -2.36
N PHE A 212 -3.52 -16.63 -2.06
CA PHE A 212 -2.96 -17.99 -2.15
C PHE A 212 -3.69 -18.98 -1.23
N ALA A 213 -4.07 -18.53 -0.02
CA ALA A 213 -4.88 -19.28 0.92
C ALA A 213 -6.38 -19.33 0.55
N GLY A 214 -6.79 -18.77 -0.60
CA GLY A 214 -8.19 -18.68 -1.02
C GLY A 214 -9.01 -17.62 -0.26
N ARG A 215 -8.34 -16.66 0.39
CA ARG A 215 -8.94 -15.59 1.21
C ARG A 215 -8.75 -14.24 0.51
N GLY A 216 -9.81 -13.71 -0.09
CA GLY A 216 -9.80 -12.37 -0.66
C GLY A 216 -9.29 -12.29 -2.11
N PRO A 217 -9.26 -11.07 -2.67
CA PRO A 217 -9.00 -10.86 -4.09
C PRO A 217 -7.52 -10.87 -4.45
N ALA A 218 -7.22 -11.12 -5.72
CA ALA A 218 -5.86 -11.03 -6.24
C ALA A 218 -5.28 -9.61 -6.09
N VAL A 219 -3.96 -9.53 -5.95
CA VAL A 219 -3.24 -8.25 -6.00
C VAL A 219 -3.25 -7.72 -7.44
N PRO A 220 -3.59 -6.43 -7.67
CA PRO A 220 -3.54 -5.82 -9.00
C PRO A 220 -2.14 -5.83 -9.62
N SER A 221 -2.07 -5.74 -10.95
CA SER A 221 -0.85 -5.83 -11.76
C SER A 221 0.17 -4.76 -11.43
N ALA A 222 -0.27 -3.52 -11.23
CA ALA A 222 0.57 -2.36 -10.92
C ALA A 222 1.43 -2.61 -9.68
N TRP A 223 0.82 -3.12 -8.61
CA TRP A 223 1.50 -3.41 -7.35
C TRP A 223 2.47 -4.58 -7.46
N LYS A 224 2.08 -5.65 -8.16
CA LYS A 224 2.99 -6.78 -8.48
C LYS A 224 4.20 -6.31 -9.29
N SER A 225 3.96 -5.51 -10.32
CA SER A 225 5.00 -4.96 -11.18
C SER A 225 5.95 -4.05 -10.41
N ALA A 226 5.43 -3.20 -9.51
CA ALA A 226 6.24 -2.31 -8.70
C ALA A 226 7.24 -3.08 -7.81
N VAL A 227 6.79 -4.14 -7.11
CA VAL A 227 7.69 -4.94 -6.26
C VAL A 227 8.72 -5.73 -7.07
N ASP A 228 8.38 -6.13 -8.30
CA ASP A 228 9.24 -6.93 -9.17
C ASP A 228 10.28 -6.10 -9.94
N THR A 229 9.93 -4.89 -10.37
CA THR A 229 10.76 -4.10 -11.30
C THR A 229 11.60 -3.04 -10.61
N ILE A 230 11.08 -2.41 -9.56
CA ILE A 230 11.71 -1.23 -8.94
C ILE A 230 12.69 -1.64 -7.83
N SER A 231 12.44 -2.77 -7.16
CA SER A 231 13.08 -3.06 -5.90
C SER A 231 14.31 -3.98 -6.00
N LYS A 232 15.44 -3.53 -5.43
CA LYS A 232 16.69 -4.29 -5.29
C LYS A 232 17.14 -4.25 -3.81
N PRO A 233 17.53 -5.38 -3.15
CA PRO A 233 17.60 -6.78 -3.61
C PRO A 233 16.23 -7.34 -4.04
N SER A 234 16.06 -8.58 -4.50
CA SER A 234 14.75 -9.05 -4.98
C SER A 234 13.68 -9.12 -3.88
N PHE A 235 12.39 -9.05 -4.25
CA PHE A 235 11.25 -9.19 -3.33
C PHE A 235 11.36 -10.43 -2.43
N VAL A 236 11.82 -11.55 -2.99
CA VAL A 236 12.02 -12.81 -2.28
C VAL A 236 13.11 -12.69 -1.21
N GLN A 237 14.27 -12.11 -1.55
CA GLN A 237 15.39 -11.96 -0.63
C GLN A 237 15.04 -11.10 0.58
N ARG A 238 14.20 -10.07 0.42
CA ARG A 238 13.78 -9.18 1.52
C ARG A 238 12.78 -9.81 2.49
N ASN A 239 12.04 -10.83 2.03
CA ASN A 239 10.88 -11.36 2.75
C ASN A 239 11.07 -12.79 3.27
N VAL A 240 11.97 -13.60 2.71
CA VAL A 240 12.13 -15.01 3.11
C VAL A 240 12.43 -15.18 4.60
N SER A 241 13.25 -14.29 5.18
CA SER A 241 13.58 -14.32 6.61
C SER A 241 12.46 -13.85 7.53
N LYS A 242 11.33 -13.36 6.99
CA LYS A 242 10.17 -12.86 7.76
C LYS A 242 8.91 -13.73 7.67
N ILE A 243 8.88 -14.73 6.78
CA ILE A 243 7.74 -15.64 6.61
C ILE A 243 7.34 -16.28 7.95
N THR A 244 6.05 -16.26 8.28
CA THR A 244 5.47 -16.92 9.45
C THR A 244 4.36 -17.92 9.12
N SER A 245 3.98 -18.04 7.84
CA SER A 245 2.88 -18.89 7.38
C SER A 245 3.22 -19.68 6.11
N TYR A 246 2.44 -20.73 5.82
CA TYR A 246 2.56 -21.49 4.58
C TYR A 246 2.08 -20.67 3.38
N SER A 247 1.06 -19.83 3.54
CA SER A 247 0.57 -18.96 2.48
C SER A 247 1.62 -17.96 1.99
N GLU A 248 2.34 -17.31 2.90
CA GLU A 248 3.48 -16.45 2.57
C GLU A 248 4.62 -17.23 1.91
N LEU A 249 4.94 -18.42 2.43
CA LEU A 249 5.96 -19.29 1.85
C LEU A 249 5.61 -19.68 0.42
N GLY A 250 4.36 -20.06 0.17
CA GLY A 250 3.86 -20.41 -1.16
C GLY A 250 3.99 -19.25 -2.15
N VAL A 251 3.67 -18.03 -1.73
CA VAL A 251 3.86 -16.81 -2.54
C VAL A 251 5.33 -16.59 -2.90
N LEU A 252 6.24 -16.69 -1.94
CA LEU A 252 7.66 -16.49 -2.22
C LEU A 252 8.22 -17.60 -3.12
N LEU A 253 7.80 -18.86 -2.93
CA LEU A 253 8.18 -19.97 -3.81
C LEU A 253 7.71 -19.74 -5.25
N ALA A 254 6.45 -19.34 -5.43
CA ALA A 254 5.88 -19.04 -6.74
C ALA A 254 6.63 -17.89 -7.44
N LYS A 255 6.96 -16.82 -6.70
CA LYS A 255 7.71 -15.67 -7.25
C LYS A 255 9.16 -16.00 -7.56
N ALA A 256 9.78 -16.81 -6.72
CA ALA A 256 11.16 -17.17 -6.90
C ALA A 256 11.33 -18.10 -8.11
N GLY A 257 10.31 -18.90 -8.46
CA GLY A 257 10.26 -19.66 -9.71
C GLY A 257 11.36 -20.73 -9.83
N PRO A 258 11.34 -21.54 -10.90
CA PRO A 258 12.25 -22.70 -11.02
C PRO A 258 13.65 -22.34 -11.52
N ARG A 259 13.82 -21.19 -12.18
CA ARG A 259 15.09 -20.82 -12.88
C ARG A 259 16.02 -19.93 -12.04
N THR A 260 15.49 -19.31 -11.00
CA THR A 260 16.19 -18.25 -10.25
C THR A 260 17.04 -18.80 -9.10
N PHE A 261 17.06 -20.13 -8.90
CA PHE A 261 17.72 -20.78 -7.76
C PHE A 261 19.06 -21.48 -8.04
N VAL A 262 19.54 -21.44 -9.29
CA VAL A 262 20.87 -22.01 -9.61
C VAL A 262 21.97 -20.94 -9.53
N GLY A 263 21.61 -19.67 -9.32
CA GLY A 263 22.56 -18.56 -9.23
C GLY A 263 22.22 -17.56 -8.13
N GLN A 264 22.73 -17.84 -6.92
CA GLN A 264 23.07 -16.94 -5.81
C GLN A 264 22.46 -17.36 -4.47
N GLN A 265 23.24 -18.12 -3.68
CA GLN A 265 23.51 -18.05 -2.23
C GLN A 265 22.52 -17.27 -1.31
N SER A 266 21.22 -17.26 -1.57
CA SER A 266 20.23 -16.48 -0.80
C SER A 266 19.89 -17.17 0.51
N GLY A 267 20.86 -17.87 1.10
CA GLY A 267 20.72 -18.65 2.31
C GLY A 267 19.69 -19.74 2.11
N ALA A 268 20.09 -20.86 1.52
CA ALA A 268 19.25 -22.05 1.47
C ALA A 268 18.58 -22.24 2.86
N HIS A 269 19.39 -22.18 3.93
CA HIS A 269 18.93 -22.25 5.33
C HIS A 269 17.73 -21.35 5.67
N LEU A 270 17.54 -20.21 5.02
CA LEU A 270 16.40 -19.31 5.25
C LEU A 270 15.08 -19.94 4.81
N TRP A 271 15.05 -20.71 3.72
CA TRP A 271 13.85 -21.42 3.27
C TRP A 271 13.47 -22.54 4.23
N VAL A 272 14.47 -23.28 4.71
CA VAL A 272 14.29 -24.35 5.69
C VAL A 272 13.82 -23.78 7.03
N GLN A 273 14.42 -22.69 7.50
CA GLN A 273 13.99 -21.98 8.70
C GLN A 273 12.58 -21.43 8.57
N ALA A 274 12.25 -20.84 7.41
CA ALA A 274 10.91 -20.36 7.10
C ALA A 274 9.91 -21.51 7.16
N LEU A 275 10.16 -22.62 6.46
CA LEU A 275 9.30 -23.80 6.50
C LEU A 275 9.11 -24.35 7.92
N ALA A 276 10.19 -24.43 8.70
CA ALA A 276 10.14 -25.01 10.05
C ALA A 276 9.34 -24.16 11.05
N ARG A 277 9.29 -22.84 10.89
CA ARG A 277 8.55 -21.93 11.79
C ARG A 277 7.17 -21.54 11.28
N SER A 278 6.88 -21.79 10.00
CA SER A 278 5.63 -21.38 9.38
C SER A 278 4.44 -22.17 9.90
N ALA A 279 3.39 -21.46 10.31
CA ALA A 279 2.11 -22.07 10.61
C ALA A 279 1.40 -22.53 9.33
N VAL A 280 0.79 -23.71 9.36
CA VAL A 280 -0.03 -24.20 8.25
C VAL A 280 -1.37 -23.46 8.25
N ASP A 281 -1.59 -22.61 7.25
CA ASP A 281 -2.78 -21.76 7.12
C ASP A 281 -3.43 -21.84 5.73
N VAL A 282 -3.06 -22.85 4.95
CA VAL A 282 -3.52 -23.11 3.59
C VAL A 282 -4.24 -24.46 3.50
N PRO A 283 -5.11 -24.69 2.50
CA PRO A 283 -5.70 -26.01 2.29
C PRO A 283 -4.65 -27.07 1.90
N ASP A 284 -5.00 -28.35 2.11
CA ASP A 284 -4.10 -29.50 1.90
C ASP A 284 -3.47 -29.52 0.49
N ARG A 285 -4.25 -29.19 -0.55
CA ARG A 285 -3.73 -29.10 -1.93
C ARG A 285 -2.59 -28.09 -2.07
N GLN A 286 -2.72 -26.90 -1.47
CA GLN A 286 -1.68 -25.88 -1.47
C GLN A 286 -0.50 -26.30 -0.60
N GLN A 287 -0.75 -26.98 0.52
CA GLN A 287 0.31 -27.54 1.36
C GLN A 287 1.16 -28.54 0.58
N THR A 288 0.55 -29.52 -0.10
CA THR A 288 1.26 -30.46 -0.97
C THR A 288 2.04 -29.75 -2.07
N TRP A 289 1.45 -28.71 -2.69
CA TRP A 289 2.15 -27.89 -3.70
C TRP A 289 3.41 -27.22 -3.11
N ILE A 290 3.33 -26.64 -1.90
CA ILE A 290 4.46 -26.03 -1.21
C ILE A 290 5.54 -27.07 -0.90
N LEU A 291 5.15 -28.23 -0.35
CA LEU A 291 6.09 -29.30 0.00
C LEU A 291 6.81 -29.84 -1.25
N ALA A 292 6.10 -30.04 -2.36
CA ALA A 292 6.69 -30.43 -3.63
C ALA A 292 7.70 -29.39 -4.13
N HIS A 293 7.42 -28.10 -4.00
CA HIS A 293 8.35 -27.03 -4.37
C HIS A 293 9.59 -27.00 -3.49
N VAL A 294 9.42 -27.12 -2.16
CA VAL A 294 10.55 -27.22 -1.23
C VAL A 294 11.41 -28.43 -1.57
N LEU A 295 10.81 -29.58 -1.86
CA LEU A 295 11.54 -30.78 -2.23
C LEU A 295 12.27 -30.61 -3.56
N ALA A 296 11.65 -29.98 -4.55
CA ALA A 296 12.30 -29.63 -5.81
C ALA A 296 13.50 -28.69 -5.58
N LEU A 297 13.39 -27.71 -4.69
CA LEU A 297 14.50 -26.84 -4.30
C LEU A 297 15.64 -27.62 -3.65
N ALA A 298 15.30 -28.54 -2.76
CA ALA A 298 16.28 -29.37 -2.07
C ALA A 298 17.02 -30.32 -3.02
N LEU A 299 16.33 -30.85 -4.03
CA LEU A 299 16.93 -31.67 -5.09
C LEU A 299 17.77 -30.85 -6.06
N ALA A 300 17.40 -29.60 -6.35
CA ALA A 300 18.13 -28.72 -7.26
C ALA A 300 19.44 -28.20 -6.65
N CYS A 301 19.50 -27.99 -5.34
CA CYS A 301 20.68 -27.51 -4.63
C CYS A 301 20.94 -28.31 -3.33
N PRO A 302 21.31 -29.59 -3.45
CA PRO A 302 21.54 -30.44 -2.30
C PRO A 302 22.81 -29.98 -1.57
N CYS A 303 22.66 -29.51 -0.34
CA CYS A 303 23.76 -29.06 0.51
C CYS A 303 23.44 -29.27 2.00
N HIS A 304 24.46 -29.19 2.85
CA HIS A 304 24.26 -29.21 4.29
C HIS A 304 23.39 -28.04 4.76
N GLY A 305 22.46 -28.34 5.68
CA GLY A 305 21.39 -27.47 6.14
C GLY A 305 20.06 -27.67 5.40
N PHE A 306 20.00 -28.41 4.29
CA PHE A 306 18.78 -28.70 3.52
C PHE A 306 18.07 -29.99 3.90
N GLU A 307 18.72 -30.80 4.71
CA GLU A 307 18.23 -32.04 5.31
C GLU A 307 16.78 -31.92 5.79
N ARG A 308 16.48 -30.86 6.55
CA ARG A 308 15.17 -30.64 7.13
C ARG A 308 14.08 -30.37 6.08
N GLY A 309 14.42 -29.80 4.93
CA GLY A 309 13.51 -29.65 3.79
C GLY A 309 13.09 -31.00 3.23
N PHE A 310 14.03 -31.93 3.10
CA PHE A 310 13.74 -33.31 2.72
C PHE A 310 12.88 -34.02 3.77
N GLU A 311 13.27 -33.94 5.06
CA GLU A 311 12.54 -34.58 6.16
C GLU A 311 11.07 -34.17 6.25
N ILE A 312 10.76 -32.89 5.97
CA ILE A 312 9.39 -32.38 6.05
C ILE A 312 8.57 -32.77 4.81
N ALA A 313 9.18 -32.78 3.62
CA ALA A 313 8.43 -32.88 2.37
C ALA A 313 8.38 -34.29 1.77
N PHE A 314 9.46 -35.08 1.90
CA PHE A 314 9.67 -36.28 1.10
C PHE A 314 8.55 -37.31 1.21
N GLU A 315 8.26 -37.78 2.43
CA GLU A 315 7.28 -38.86 2.65
C GLU A 315 5.88 -38.47 2.13
N ARG A 316 5.45 -37.23 2.37
CA ARG A 316 4.14 -36.76 1.90
C ARG A 316 4.09 -36.67 0.38
N VAL A 317 5.09 -36.04 -0.23
CA VAL A 317 5.14 -35.88 -1.70
C VAL A 317 5.26 -37.23 -2.39
N HIS A 318 6.03 -38.17 -1.84
CA HIS A 318 6.13 -39.54 -2.35
C HIS A 318 4.77 -40.26 -2.32
N SER A 319 4.05 -40.20 -1.19
CA SER A 319 2.69 -40.74 -1.09
C SER A 319 1.73 -40.10 -2.10
N ASP A 320 1.79 -38.78 -2.27
CA ASP A 320 0.92 -38.04 -3.20
C ASP A 320 1.21 -38.37 -4.67
N ILE A 321 2.46 -38.72 -5.02
CA ILE A 321 2.82 -39.24 -6.34
C ILE A 321 2.22 -40.64 -6.55
N LEU A 322 2.39 -41.55 -5.58
CA LEU A 322 1.89 -42.92 -5.71
C LEU A 322 0.37 -43.01 -5.78
N THR A 323 -0.32 -42.10 -5.10
CA THR A 323 -1.80 -42.03 -5.07
C THR A 323 -2.40 -41.13 -6.14
N GLY A 324 -1.55 -40.49 -6.98
CA GLY A 324 -1.99 -39.58 -8.04
C GLY A 324 -2.66 -38.29 -7.52
N GLN A 325 -2.42 -37.90 -6.26
CA GLN A 325 -2.98 -36.69 -5.65
C GLN A 325 -2.13 -35.44 -5.88
N LEU A 326 -0.87 -35.61 -6.30
CA LEU A 326 0.00 -34.49 -6.61
C LEU A 326 -0.51 -33.73 -7.85
N SER A 327 -0.65 -32.40 -7.75
CA SER A 327 -1.09 -31.60 -8.89
C SER A 327 -0.08 -31.65 -10.04
N GLY A 328 -0.57 -31.59 -11.29
CA GLY A 328 0.30 -31.61 -12.47
C GLY A 328 1.39 -30.54 -12.45
N GLU A 329 1.04 -29.31 -12.03
CA GLU A 329 2.00 -28.22 -11.85
C GLU A 329 3.09 -28.59 -10.83
N ALA A 330 2.73 -29.08 -9.63
CA ALA A 330 3.71 -29.46 -8.62
C ALA A 330 4.61 -30.61 -9.09
N PHE A 331 4.05 -31.57 -9.84
CA PHE A 331 4.79 -32.66 -10.44
C PHE A 331 5.78 -32.19 -11.52
N GLU A 332 5.40 -31.22 -12.37
CA GLU A 332 6.29 -30.64 -13.37
C GLU A 332 7.53 -29.98 -12.76
N PHE A 333 7.43 -29.42 -11.56
CA PHE A 333 8.58 -28.86 -10.86
C PHE A 333 9.56 -29.95 -10.39
N LEU A 334 9.03 -31.05 -9.85
CA LEU A 334 9.82 -32.17 -9.35
C LEU A 334 10.49 -32.96 -10.47
N VAL A 335 9.77 -33.28 -11.55
CA VAL A 335 10.27 -34.17 -12.61
C VAL A 335 11.49 -33.60 -13.32
N ARG A 336 11.65 -32.26 -13.33
CA ARG A 336 12.85 -31.57 -13.85
C ARG A 336 14.11 -31.86 -13.04
N GLN A 337 13.96 -32.27 -11.78
CA GLN A 337 15.06 -32.63 -10.87
C GLN A 337 15.27 -34.15 -10.81
N PHE A 338 14.42 -34.94 -11.45
CA PHE A 338 14.57 -36.40 -11.41
C PHE A 338 15.76 -36.84 -12.25
N PRO A 339 16.55 -37.82 -11.79
CA PRO A 339 17.64 -38.38 -12.56
C PRO A 339 17.09 -39.03 -13.84
N GLN A 340 17.93 -39.03 -14.87
CA GLN A 340 17.68 -39.85 -16.06
C GLN A 340 17.87 -41.33 -15.66
N VAL A 341 16.89 -42.15 -16.02
CA VAL A 341 16.89 -43.59 -15.78
C VAL A 341 16.72 -44.31 -17.11
N HIS A 342 16.84 -45.64 -17.11
CA HIS A 342 16.57 -46.39 -18.34
C HIS A 342 15.09 -46.26 -18.73
N TRP A 343 14.80 -46.28 -20.05
CA TRP A 343 13.46 -46.02 -20.61
C TRP A 343 12.33 -46.84 -19.95
N TRP A 344 12.60 -48.11 -19.63
CA TRP A 344 11.65 -49.03 -18.97
C TRP A 344 11.40 -48.72 -17.49
N GLN A 345 12.10 -47.75 -16.90
CA GLN A 345 11.91 -47.24 -15.53
C GLN A 345 11.37 -45.80 -15.51
N GLU A 346 11.24 -45.15 -16.66
CA GLU A 346 10.82 -43.73 -16.74
C GLU A 346 9.39 -43.51 -16.24
N TRP A 347 8.55 -44.55 -16.31
CA TRP A 347 7.15 -44.53 -15.88
C TRP A 347 6.97 -44.57 -14.35
N ASP A 348 7.95 -45.12 -13.61
CA ASP A 348 7.88 -45.17 -12.13
C ASP A 348 8.41 -43.87 -11.51
N SER A 349 7.50 -42.91 -11.38
CA SER A 349 7.81 -41.61 -10.76
C SER A 349 8.17 -41.72 -9.27
N GLY A 350 7.63 -42.73 -8.56
CA GLY A 350 7.96 -42.97 -7.16
C GLY A 350 9.40 -43.44 -6.99
N TYR A 351 9.85 -44.38 -7.85
CA TYR A 351 11.24 -44.81 -7.90
C TYR A 351 12.18 -43.67 -8.26
N ARG A 352 11.85 -42.88 -9.29
CA ARG A 352 12.69 -41.74 -9.71
C ARG A 352 12.85 -40.70 -8.60
N LEU A 353 11.79 -40.43 -7.82
CA LEU A 353 11.90 -39.56 -6.67
C LEU A 353 12.82 -40.15 -5.58
N ARG A 354 12.64 -41.43 -5.21
CA ARG A 354 13.52 -42.11 -4.25
C ARG A 354 14.99 -42.03 -4.69
N LEU A 355 15.26 -42.35 -5.95
CA LEU A 355 16.60 -42.30 -6.54
C LEU A 355 17.18 -40.87 -6.53
N ALA A 356 16.36 -39.85 -6.80
CA ALA A 356 16.77 -38.45 -6.73
C ALA A 356 17.22 -38.06 -5.32
N VAL A 357 16.43 -38.43 -4.30
CA VAL A 357 16.72 -38.14 -2.89
C VAL A 357 17.97 -38.87 -2.41
N VAL A 358 18.12 -40.16 -2.72
CA VAL A 358 19.34 -40.92 -2.36
C VAL A 358 20.57 -40.29 -3.00
N ASN A 359 20.51 -39.97 -4.29
CA ASN A 359 21.61 -39.30 -4.98
C ASN A 359 21.96 -37.94 -4.35
N ALA A 360 20.97 -37.16 -3.95
CA ALA A 360 21.20 -35.88 -3.27
C ALA A 360 21.97 -36.07 -1.95
N TYR A 361 21.54 -37.01 -1.11
CA TYR A 361 22.22 -37.29 0.17
C TYR A 361 23.64 -37.82 -0.01
N VAL A 362 23.82 -38.80 -0.90
CA VAL A 362 25.12 -39.47 -1.10
C VAL A 362 26.13 -38.52 -1.77
N ARG A 363 25.72 -37.80 -2.83
CA ARG A 363 26.64 -36.95 -3.60
C ARG A 363 27.01 -35.67 -2.89
N SER A 364 26.10 -35.11 -2.08
CA SER A 364 26.35 -33.88 -1.32
C SER A 364 26.79 -34.14 0.12
N ASP A 365 27.13 -35.39 0.45
CA ASP A 365 27.63 -35.81 1.76
C ASP A 365 26.75 -35.41 2.96
N MET A 366 25.43 -35.39 2.78
CA MET A 366 24.48 -34.87 3.78
C MET A 366 24.45 -35.73 5.07
N ASP A 367 23.88 -35.20 6.17
CA ASP A 367 23.84 -35.93 7.45
C ASP A 367 23.11 -37.29 7.34
N PRO A 368 23.78 -38.43 7.61
CA PRO A 368 23.13 -39.74 7.61
C PRO A 368 21.97 -39.82 8.61
N LYS A 369 22.05 -39.15 9.76
CA LYS A 369 20.95 -39.19 10.74
C LYS A 369 19.68 -38.53 10.20
N SER A 370 19.81 -37.52 9.36
CA SER A 370 18.67 -36.95 8.61
C SER A 370 18.11 -37.94 7.60
N PHE A 371 18.97 -38.69 6.91
CA PHE A 371 18.52 -39.72 5.97
C PHE A 371 17.58 -40.72 6.63
N ALA A 372 17.91 -41.19 7.84
CA ALA A 372 17.04 -42.08 8.61
C ALA A 372 15.72 -41.43 9.10
N ARG A 373 15.60 -40.09 9.05
CA ARG A 373 14.38 -39.36 9.42
C ARG A 373 13.50 -38.99 8.22
N LEU A 374 13.90 -39.34 7.00
CA LEU A 374 13.14 -39.01 5.78
C LEU A 374 11.71 -39.55 5.76
N THR A 375 11.48 -40.71 6.39
CA THR A 375 10.19 -41.38 6.43
C THR A 375 10.07 -42.20 7.71
N ARG A 376 8.84 -42.36 8.20
CA ARG A 376 8.51 -43.29 9.29
C ARG A 376 8.07 -44.67 8.77
N ASN A 377 7.82 -44.78 7.47
CA ASN A 377 7.48 -46.04 6.81
C ASN A 377 8.75 -46.88 6.60
N GLN A 378 8.82 -48.02 7.29
CA GLN A 378 9.98 -48.91 7.24
C GLN A 378 10.22 -49.50 5.84
N ASP A 379 9.15 -49.78 5.08
CA ASP A 379 9.29 -50.32 3.73
C ASP A 379 9.89 -49.27 2.80
N LEU A 380 9.41 -48.01 2.88
CA LEU A 380 9.99 -46.91 2.12
C LEU A 380 11.45 -46.63 2.53
N MET A 381 11.79 -46.77 3.81
CA MET A 381 13.18 -46.66 4.26
C MET A 381 14.05 -47.78 3.69
N ASN A 382 13.55 -49.02 3.68
CA ASN A 382 14.26 -50.17 3.10
C ASN A 382 14.52 -49.96 1.60
N ASP A 383 13.54 -49.42 0.86
CA ASP A 383 13.72 -49.04 -0.55
C ASP A 383 14.86 -48.03 -0.74
N LEU A 384 14.90 -46.98 0.11
CA LEU A 384 15.94 -45.95 0.05
C LEU A 384 17.34 -46.52 0.35
N VAL A 385 17.45 -47.40 1.35
CA VAL A 385 18.70 -48.11 1.69
C VAL A 385 19.13 -49.03 0.55
N GLY A 386 18.20 -49.76 -0.04
CA GLY A 386 18.47 -50.63 -1.19
C GLY A 386 19.07 -49.85 -2.36
N ILE A 387 18.46 -48.71 -2.73
CA ILE A 387 18.98 -47.83 -3.78
C ILE A 387 20.39 -47.30 -3.44
N ALA A 388 20.65 -46.93 -2.18
CA ALA A 388 21.98 -46.47 -1.78
C ALA A 388 23.03 -47.58 -1.86
N ASP A 389 22.68 -48.82 -1.49
CA ASP A 389 23.59 -49.97 -1.47
C ASP A 389 24.08 -50.40 -2.87
N GLU A 390 23.37 -50.03 -3.94
CA GLU A 390 23.76 -50.33 -5.32
C GLU A 390 25.11 -49.68 -5.71
N SER A 391 25.45 -48.52 -5.14
CA SER A 391 26.66 -47.75 -5.46
C SER A 391 27.77 -47.89 -4.40
N LYS A 392 29.04 -47.72 -4.80
CA LYS A 392 30.17 -47.75 -3.86
C LYS A 392 30.08 -46.60 -2.86
N GLU A 393 29.74 -45.42 -3.35
CA GLU A 393 29.57 -44.18 -2.58
C GLU A 393 28.42 -44.32 -1.59
N GLY A 394 27.28 -44.86 -2.02
CA GLY A 394 26.13 -45.09 -1.16
C GLY A 394 26.41 -46.15 -0.08
N ARG A 395 27.12 -47.24 -0.39
CA ARG A 395 27.62 -48.18 0.64
C ARG A 395 28.52 -47.50 1.67
N SER A 396 29.38 -46.58 1.24
CA SER A 396 30.22 -45.80 2.15
C SER A 396 29.39 -44.85 3.01
N PHE A 397 28.37 -44.22 2.42
CA PHE A 397 27.42 -43.37 3.13
C PHE A 397 26.66 -44.15 4.21
N LEU A 398 26.10 -45.31 3.87
CA LEU A 398 25.34 -46.18 4.78
C LEU A 398 26.18 -46.70 5.96
N LYS A 399 27.48 -46.97 5.76
CA LYS A 399 28.36 -47.35 6.88
C LYS A 399 28.42 -46.30 7.99
N ARG A 400 28.28 -45.01 7.64
CA ARG A 400 28.24 -43.92 8.63
C ARG A 400 26.88 -43.77 9.31
N LEU A 401 25.84 -44.39 8.77
CA LEU A 401 24.52 -44.44 9.40
C LEU A 401 24.46 -45.48 10.53
N ALA A 402 25.25 -46.55 10.40
CA ALA A 402 25.33 -47.65 11.39
C ALA A 402 26.21 -47.33 12.62
N VAL A 403 26.88 -46.17 12.61
CA VAL A 403 27.69 -45.63 13.71
C VAL A 403 26.89 -44.53 14.41
#